data_AF-A0A7K2NLA3-F1
#
_entry.id   AF-A0A7K2NLA3-F1
#
_cell.length_a   1.000
_cell.length_b   1.000
_cell.length_c   1.000
_cell.angle_alpha   90.00
_cell.angle_beta   90.00
_cell.angle_gamma   90.00
#
_symmetry.space_group_name_H-M   'P 1'
#
loop_
_entity.id
_entity.type
_entity.pdbx_description
1 polymer ?
#
loop_
_entity_poly.entity_id
_entity_poly.type
_entity_poly.pdbx_seq_one_letter_code
_entity_poly.pdbx_strand_id
1 'polypeptide(L)'
;PAGLDRRVQWLPRPPDGVTGLLFANEWLDNVPVDVAQVDAAGVARRVLVRGDGAERLGEPVAGAEAEWLARWWPLPAEEGRRAEIGLPRDEAWASAVAALDAGLAVAADYAHTAAAR
;
A
#
# COMPACT_ATOMS: atom_id res chain seq x y z
N PRO A 1 -21.99 5.07 17.70
CA PRO A 1 -22.95 4.10 18.30
C PRO A 1 -23.66 4.76 19.51
N ALA A 2 -24.83 4.29 19.91
CA ALA A 2 -25.51 4.85 21.08
C ALA A 2 -24.73 4.52 22.37
N GLY A 3 -24.70 5.45 23.33
CA GLY A 3 -24.12 5.22 24.67
C GLY A 3 -22.60 5.34 24.78
N LEU A 4 -21.91 5.87 23.77
CA LEU A 4 -20.47 6.11 23.84
C LEU A 4 -20.10 7.33 24.69
N ASP A 5 -18.94 7.25 25.33
CA ASP A 5 -18.33 8.40 25.99
C ASP A 5 -18.11 9.53 24.98
N ARG A 6 -18.45 10.76 25.36
CA ARG A 6 -18.33 11.96 24.53
C ARG A 6 -16.91 12.22 23.99
N ARG A 7 -15.89 11.61 24.60
CA ARG A 7 -14.49 11.68 24.15
C ARG A 7 -14.22 10.84 22.91
N VAL A 8 -15.10 9.90 22.56
CA VAL A 8 -14.94 9.05 21.37
C VAL A 8 -15.72 9.65 20.21
N GLN A 9 -15.01 9.96 19.15
CA GLN A 9 -15.56 10.55 17.93
C GLN A 9 -15.26 9.64 16.74
N TRP A 10 -16.24 9.47 15.85
CA TRP A 10 -16.07 8.77 14.58
C TRP A 10 -15.81 9.81 13.50
N LEU A 11 -14.68 9.69 12.82
CA LEU A 11 -14.30 10.55 11.73
C LEU A 11 -14.02 9.68 10.50
N PRO A 12 -14.32 10.18 9.27
CA PRO A 12 -14.04 9.43 8.05
C PRO A 12 -12.54 9.42 7.68
N ARG A 13 -11.73 10.25 8.33
CA ARG A 13 -10.28 10.37 8.16
C ARG A 13 -9.64 10.84 9.48
N PRO A 14 -8.34 10.55 9.72
CA PRO A 14 -7.62 11.10 10.86
C PRO A 14 -7.74 12.64 10.91
N PRO A 15 -7.98 13.24 12.09
CA PRO A 15 -7.96 14.69 12.25
C PRO A 15 -6.52 15.21 12.20
N ASP A 16 -6.32 16.43 11.72
CA ASP A 16 -5.00 17.08 11.68
C ASP A 16 -4.63 17.67 13.06
N GLY A 17 -3.33 17.84 13.33
CA GLY A 17 -2.83 18.51 14.54
C GLY A 17 -2.90 17.67 15.82
N VAL A 18 -2.83 16.35 15.70
CA VAL A 18 -2.96 15.43 16.84
C VAL A 18 -1.66 15.42 17.65
N THR A 19 -1.77 15.68 18.95
CA THR A 19 -0.71 15.35 19.92
C THR A 19 -1.12 14.09 20.67
N GLY A 20 -0.45 12.97 20.44
CA GLY A 20 -0.79 11.71 21.09
C GLY A 20 -0.34 10.45 20.36
N LEU A 21 -1.16 9.41 20.43
CA LEU A 21 -0.92 8.11 19.80
C LEU A 21 -1.84 7.94 18.59
N LEU A 22 -1.24 7.65 17.44
CA LEU A 22 -1.93 7.06 16.29
C LEU A 22 -1.65 5.55 16.30
N PHE A 23 -2.71 4.74 16.28
CA PHE A 23 -2.61 3.29 16.28
C PHE A 23 -3.41 2.70 15.11
N ALA A 24 -2.74 1.92 14.27
CA ALA A 24 -3.32 1.19 13.17
C ALA A 24 -3.05 -0.31 13.37
N ASN A 25 -4.10 -1.12 13.48
CA ASN A 25 -4.01 -2.57 13.60
C ASN A 25 -4.68 -3.21 12.38
N GLU A 26 -3.92 -3.96 11.59
CA GLU A 26 -4.40 -4.65 10.37
C GLU A 26 -5.13 -3.67 9.43
N TRP A 27 -4.56 -2.48 9.28
CA TRP A 27 -5.13 -1.46 8.40
C TRP A 27 -4.35 -1.35 7.09
N LEU A 28 -3.04 -1.65 7.12
CA LEU A 28 -2.17 -1.44 5.96
C LEU A 28 -2.35 -2.55 4.92
N ASP A 29 -2.68 -3.77 5.34
CA ASP A 29 -3.05 -4.88 4.45
C ASP A 29 -4.36 -4.66 3.69
N ASN A 30 -5.22 -3.76 4.17
CA ASN A 30 -6.49 -3.39 3.54
C ASN A 30 -6.35 -2.23 2.54
N VAL A 31 -5.16 -1.65 2.39
CA VAL A 31 -4.91 -0.62 1.38
C VAL A 31 -4.78 -1.28 0.00
N PRO A 32 -5.57 -0.88 -1.02
CA PRO A 32 -5.49 -1.46 -2.35
C PRO A 32 -4.10 -1.31 -2.96
N VAL A 33 -3.64 -2.34 -3.66
CA VAL A 33 -2.38 -2.35 -4.40
C VAL A 33 -2.61 -2.77 -5.84
N ASP A 34 -1.83 -2.20 -6.74
CA ASP A 34 -1.73 -2.72 -8.10
C ASP A 34 -0.77 -3.91 -8.15
N VAL A 35 -0.99 -4.80 -9.11
CA VAL A 35 -0.08 -5.93 -9.38
C VAL A 35 0.69 -5.67 -10.67
N ALA A 36 2.01 -5.87 -10.62
CA ALA A 36 2.87 -5.93 -11.80
C ALA A 36 3.14 -7.39 -12.19
N GLN A 37 3.21 -7.66 -13.49
CA GLN A 37 3.68 -8.93 -14.04
C GLN A 37 4.66 -8.69 -15.18
N VAL A 38 5.74 -9.46 -15.22
CA VAL A 38 6.73 -9.43 -16.30
C VAL A 38 6.16 -10.12 -17.54
N ASP A 39 6.18 -9.44 -18.68
CA ASP A 39 5.77 -9.98 -19.97
C ASP A 39 6.88 -10.81 -20.66
N ALA A 40 6.56 -11.39 -21.83
CA ALA A 40 7.52 -12.16 -22.63
C ALA A 40 8.75 -11.36 -23.12
N ALA A 41 8.68 -10.02 -23.09
CA ALA A 41 9.80 -9.14 -23.43
C ALA A 41 10.64 -8.76 -22.20
N GLY A 42 10.33 -9.29 -21.02
CA GLY A 42 11.01 -8.97 -19.77
C GLY A 42 10.59 -7.63 -19.16
N VAL A 43 9.47 -7.05 -19.61
CA VAL A 43 8.97 -5.75 -19.13
C VAL A 43 7.89 -5.96 -18.08
N ALA A 44 8.05 -5.33 -16.91
CA ALA A 44 7.01 -5.30 -15.89
C ALA A 44 5.82 -4.44 -16.37
N ARG A 45 4.65 -5.06 -16.51
CA ARG A 45 3.39 -4.42 -16.92
C ARG A 45 2.36 -4.49 -15.81
N ARG A 46 1.52 -3.47 -15.70
CA ARG A 46 0.38 -3.49 -14.78
C ARG A 46 -0.58 -4.61 -15.19
N VAL A 47 -0.99 -5.44 -14.24
CA VAL A 47 -2.07 -6.42 -14.42
C VAL A 47 -3.40 -5.69 -14.31
N LEU A 48 -4.27 -5.89 -15.30
CA LEU A 48 -5.60 -5.32 -15.36
C LEU A 48 -6.63 -6.44 -15.35
N VAL A 49 -7.76 -6.21 -14.69
CA VAL A 49 -8.87 -7.17 -14.62
C VAL A 49 -10.01 -6.66 -15.50
N ARG A 50 -10.52 -7.53 -16.37
CA ARG A 50 -11.70 -7.26 -17.21
C ARG A 50 -12.99 -7.46 -16.41
N GLY A 51 -14.13 -7.03 -16.98
CA GLY A 51 -15.44 -7.19 -16.33
C GLY A 51 -15.87 -8.64 -16.12
N ASP A 52 -15.27 -9.60 -16.83
CA ASP A 52 -15.46 -11.04 -16.66
C ASP A 52 -14.49 -11.68 -15.63
N GLY A 53 -13.64 -10.87 -14.99
CA GLY A 53 -12.61 -11.32 -14.04
C GLY A 53 -11.33 -11.82 -14.69
N ALA A 54 -11.24 -11.87 -16.02
CA ALA A 54 -10.01 -12.30 -16.69
C ALA A 54 -8.91 -11.23 -16.57
N GLU A 55 -7.71 -11.66 -16.19
CA GLU A 55 -6.53 -10.79 -16.16
C GLU A 55 -5.96 -10.56 -17.56
N ARG A 56 -5.36 -9.39 -17.77
CA ARG A 56 -4.54 -9.06 -18.94
C ARG A 56 -3.40 -8.14 -18.53
N LEU A 57 -2.32 -8.14 -19.31
CA LEU A 57 -1.26 -7.15 -19.16
C LEU A 57 -1.68 -5.81 -19.79
N GLY A 58 -1.40 -4.73 -19.08
CA GLY A 58 -1.61 -3.35 -19.48
C GLY A 58 -0.33 -2.65 -19.92
N GLU A 59 -0.25 -1.36 -19.64
CA GLU A 59 0.93 -0.56 -19.93
C GLU A 59 2.14 -0.96 -19.07
N PRO A 60 3.37 -0.71 -19.53
CA PRO A 60 4.56 -0.84 -18.70
C PRO A 60 4.41 -0.02 -17.42
N VAL A 61 4.85 -0.58 -16.30
CA VAL A 61 4.93 0.17 -15.04
C VAL A 61 6.02 1.23 -15.20
N ALA A 62 5.73 2.47 -14.81
CA ALA A 62 6.62 3.62 -14.99
C ALA A 62 6.57 4.56 -13.78
N GLY A 63 7.48 5.54 -13.75
CA GLY A 63 7.52 6.58 -12.71
C GLY A 63 7.72 6.02 -11.29
N ALA A 64 7.04 6.62 -10.31
CA ALA A 64 7.20 6.30 -8.90
C ALA A 64 6.95 4.82 -8.57
N GLU A 65 6.03 4.17 -9.28
CA GLU A 65 5.75 2.74 -9.09
C GLU A 65 6.89 1.86 -9.58
N ALA A 66 7.51 2.22 -10.71
CA ALA A 66 8.70 1.50 -11.21
C ALA A 66 9.90 1.72 -10.29
N GLU A 67 10.08 2.93 -9.76
CA GLU A 67 11.11 3.23 -8.76
C GLU A 67 10.88 2.46 -7.45
N TRP A 68 9.63 2.35 -7.01
CA TRP A 68 9.24 1.57 -5.84
C TRP A 68 9.57 0.08 -6.04
N LEU A 69 9.21 -0.50 -7.20
CA LEU A 69 9.56 -1.87 -7.54
C LEU A 69 11.07 -2.07 -7.57
N ALA A 70 11.82 -1.19 -8.24
CA ALA A 70 13.28 -1.30 -8.32
C ALA A 70 13.94 -1.32 -6.93
N ARG A 71 13.39 -0.57 -5.98
CA ARG A 71 13.91 -0.47 -4.61
C ARG A 71 13.50 -1.65 -3.72
N TRP A 72 12.22 -2.00 -3.72
CA TRP A 72 11.64 -2.90 -2.71
C TRP A 72 11.38 -4.30 -3.23
N TRP A 73 11.07 -4.44 -4.52
CA TRP A 73 10.74 -5.71 -5.16
C TRP A 73 11.25 -5.80 -6.61
N PRO A 74 12.58 -5.82 -6.82
CA PRO A 74 13.14 -5.87 -8.16
C PRO A 74 12.72 -7.17 -8.86
N LEU A 75 11.96 -7.02 -9.95
CA LEU A 75 11.48 -8.15 -10.75
C LEU A 75 12.56 -8.58 -11.75
N PRO A 76 13.00 -9.85 -11.73
CA PRO A 76 13.86 -10.36 -12.79
C PRO A 76 13.09 -10.40 -14.11
N ALA A 77 13.80 -10.28 -15.23
CA ALA A 77 13.24 -10.32 -16.58
C ALA A 77 12.81 -11.74 -17.03
N GLU A 78 12.16 -12.47 -16.14
CA GLU A 78 11.57 -13.79 -16.36
C GLU A 78 10.06 -13.63 -16.48
N GLU A 79 9.50 -14.07 -17.60
CA GLU A 79 8.07 -13.98 -17.90
C GLU A 79 7.22 -14.58 -16.77
N GLY A 80 6.12 -13.90 -16.42
CA GLY A 80 5.17 -14.38 -15.43
C GLY A 80 5.53 -14.07 -13.98
N ARG A 81 6.72 -13.51 -13.70
CA ARG A 81 7.07 -13.01 -12.35
C ARG A 81 6.18 -11.85 -11.97
N ARG A 82 5.72 -11.84 -10.70
CA ARG A 82 4.74 -10.88 -10.19
C ARG A 82 5.22 -10.17 -8.92
N ALA A 83 4.71 -8.96 -8.73
CA ALA A 83 4.90 -8.17 -7.52
C ALA A 83 3.63 -7.35 -7.23
N GLU A 84 3.32 -7.18 -5.96
CA GLU A 84 2.36 -6.18 -5.48
C GLU A 84 3.10 -4.86 -5.29
N ILE A 85 2.56 -3.77 -5.85
CA ILE A 85 3.15 -2.43 -5.75
C ILE A 85 2.63 -1.78 -4.47
N GLY A 86 3.45 -1.76 -3.43
CA GLY A 86 3.06 -1.26 -2.11
C GLY A 86 3.05 0.26 -1.95
N LEU A 87 3.30 1.02 -3.03
CA LEU A 87 3.35 2.49 -2.97
C LEU A 87 2.08 3.13 -2.37
N PRO A 88 0.84 2.73 -2.74
CA PRO A 88 -0.36 3.31 -2.13
C PRO A 88 -0.45 3.09 -0.62
N ARG A 89 0.01 1.93 -0.13
CA ARG A 89 0.09 1.63 1.31
C ARG A 89 1.09 2.54 2.01
N ASP A 90 2.26 2.76 1.40
CA ASP A 90 3.30 3.63 1.95
C ASP A 90 2.79 5.10 2.01
N GLU A 91 2.09 5.56 0.98
CA GLU A 91 1.47 6.90 0.93
C GLU A 91 0.33 7.04 1.95
N ALA A 92 -0.53 6.03 2.08
CA ALA A 92 -1.61 6.00 3.06
C ALA A 92 -1.07 6.06 4.50
N TRP A 93 -0.03 5.30 4.80
CA TRP A 93 0.64 5.35 6.10
C TRP A 93 1.29 6.71 6.35
N ALA A 94 2.02 7.26 5.37
CA ALA A 94 2.64 8.58 5.49
C ALA A 94 1.58 9.67 5.74
N SER A 95 0.44 9.63 5.04
CA SER A 95 -0.66 10.57 5.26
C SER A 95 -1.28 10.44 6.66
N ALA A 96 -1.40 9.23 7.19
CA ALA A 96 -1.89 9.02 8.56
C ALA A 96 -0.90 9.59 9.59
N VAL A 97 0.40 9.31 9.43
CA VAL A 97 1.45 9.84 10.31
C VAL A 97 1.51 11.38 10.26
N ALA A 98 1.28 11.99 9.09
CA ALA A 98 1.29 13.45 8.92
C ALA A 98 0.18 14.18 9.70
N ALA A 99 -0.82 13.46 10.22
CA ALA A 99 -1.84 14.02 11.10
C ALA A 99 -1.32 14.37 12.50
N LEU A 100 -0.15 13.84 12.90
CA LEU A 100 0.46 14.08 14.20
C LEU A 100 1.36 15.33 14.20
N ASP A 101 1.12 16.24 15.13
CA ASP A 101 2.06 17.33 15.46
C ASP A 101 3.16 16.83 16.41
N ALA A 102 2.81 15.90 17.31
CA ALA A 102 3.73 15.30 18.27
C ALA A 102 3.21 13.95 18.81
N GLY A 103 4.13 13.04 19.14
CA GLY A 103 3.80 11.78 19.79
C GLY A 103 4.34 10.57 19.04
N LEU A 104 3.52 9.53 18.89
CA LEU A 104 3.92 8.24 18.32
C LEU A 104 2.87 7.69 17.36
N ALA A 105 3.33 7.15 16.24
CA ALA A 105 2.53 6.34 15.33
C ALA A 105 2.99 4.88 15.39
N VAL A 106 2.04 3.95 15.54
CA VAL A 106 2.31 2.51 15.57
C VAL A 106 1.37 1.82 14.59
N ALA A 107 1.96 1.00 13.71
CA ALA A 107 1.24 0.06 12.87
C ALA A 107 1.59 -1.37 13.30
N ALA A 108 0.58 -2.21 13.47
CA ALA A 108 0.71 -3.64 13.68
C ALA A 108 0.04 -4.36 12.50
N ASP A 109 0.84 -5.08 11.71
CA ASP A 109 0.38 -5.74 10.49
C ASP A 109 1.27 -6.94 10.15
N TYR A 110 0.77 -7.85 9.31
CA TYR A 110 1.54 -9.01 8.83
C TYR A 110 2.42 -8.59 7.66
N ALA A 111 3.72 -8.86 7.75
CA ALA A 111 4.67 -8.46 6.72
C ALA A 111 5.89 -9.37 6.67
N HIS A 112 6.66 -9.23 5.60
CA HIS A 112 8.03 -9.71 5.49
C HIS A 112 8.97 -8.50 5.43
N THR A 113 10.24 -8.72 5.79
CA THR A 113 11.27 -7.72 5.50
C THR A 113 11.74 -7.86 4.06
N ALA A 114 12.37 -6.82 3.51
CA ALA A 114 12.97 -6.90 2.18
C ALA A 114 13.99 -8.07 2.05
N ALA A 115 14.66 -8.46 3.14
CA ALA A 115 15.60 -9.58 3.14
C ALA A 115 14.92 -10.97 3.25
N ALA A 116 13.65 -11.03 3.63
CA ALA A 116 12.89 -12.25 3.85
C ALA A 116 11.80 -12.49 2.78
N ARG A 117 11.92 -11.82 1.64
CA ARG A 117 11.02 -11.94 0.49
C ARG A 117 11.40 -13.08 -0.45
#